data_AF-A0A8E2DW20-F1
#
_entry.id   AF-A0A8E2DW20-F1
#
_cell.length_a   1.000
_cell.length_b   1.000
_cell.length_c   1.000
_cell.angle_alpha   90.00
_cell.angle_beta   90.00
_cell.angle_gamma   90.00
#
_symmetry.space_group_name_H-M   'P 1'
#
loop_
_entity.id
_entity.type
_entity.pdbx_description
1 polymer ?
#
loop_
_entity_poly.entity_id
_entity_poly.type
_entity_poly.pdbx_seq_one_letter_code
_entity_poly.pdbx_strand_id
1 'polypeptide(L)'
;TVGWICAIRIEYIAAQAFLDEKHEGPEYVSLNDSNVYTLGNIGKHNVVIAVLPDGEYGVSSTAVVARDMLHSSPNIRIGLMAGIGGNAPSQKHDIRVGDIVVSAARNRGRGG
;
A
#
# COMPACT_ATOMS: atom_id res chain seq x y z
N THR A 1 13.80 -3.57 0.85
CA THR A 1 12.78 -2.84 0.06
C THR A 1 11.48 -2.80 0.84
N VAL A 2 10.73 -1.71 0.70
CA VAL A 2 9.40 -1.49 1.30
C VAL A 2 8.36 -1.56 0.18
N GLY A 3 7.32 -2.38 0.34
CA GLY A 3 6.13 -2.35 -0.51
C GLY A 3 5.12 -1.35 0.05
N TRP A 4 4.57 -0.49 -0.79
CA TRP A 4 3.55 0.49 -0.44
C TRP A 4 2.34 0.29 -1.34
N ILE A 5 1.26 -0.27 -0.79
CA ILE A 5 0.01 -0.49 -1.50
C ILE A 5 -0.93 0.67 -1.18
N CYS A 6 -1.34 1.37 -2.23
CA CYS A 6 -2.31 2.47 -2.18
C CYS A 6 -3.69 1.94 -2.57
N ALA A 7 -4.73 2.37 -1.86
CA ALA A 7 -6.07 1.86 -2.08
C ALA A 7 -6.78 2.60 -3.22
N ILE A 8 -6.48 3.89 -3.43
CA ILE A 8 -6.99 4.69 -4.55
C ILE A 8 -5.89 5.45 -5.29
N ARG A 9 -6.19 5.83 -6.53
CA ARG A 9 -5.29 6.56 -7.43
C ARG A 9 -4.73 7.86 -6.84
N ILE A 10 -5.51 8.59 -6.03
CA ILE A 10 -5.04 9.85 -5.43
C ILE A 10 -3.94 9.61 -4.39
N GLU A 11 -4.04 8.53 -3.60
CA GLU A 11 -3.00 8.12 -2.66
C GLU A 11 -1.77 7.64 -3.40
N TYR A 12 -1.97 6.91 -4.50
CA TYR A 12 -0.88 6.47 -5.36
C TYR A 12 -0.10 7.63 -5.97
N ILE A 13 -0.78 8.69 -6.42
CA ILE A 13 -0.12 9.91 -6.90
C ILE A 13 0.65 10.59 -5.76
N ALA A 14 0.05 10.69 -4.57
CA ALA A 14 0.72 11.28 -3.42
C ALA A 14 1.96 10.47 -3.01
N ALA A 15 1.86 9.14 -2.92
CA ALA A 15 2.96 8.24 -2.59
C ALA A 15 4.13 8.38 -3.58
N GLN A 16 3.83 8.51 -4.87
CA GLN A 16 4.85 8.77 -5.89
C GLN A 16 5.53 10.13 -5.74
N ALA A 17 4.84 11.13 -5.20
CA ALA A 17 5.41 12.46 -4.93
C ALA A 17 6.31 12.47 -3.69
N PHE A 18 6.16 11.48 -2.79
CA PHE A 18 7.04 11.30 -1.63
C PHE A 18 8.35 10.57 -1.95
N LEU A 19 8.53 10.04 -3.17
CA LEU A 19 9.79 9.44 -3.59
C LEU A 19 10.85 10.52 -3.80
N ASP A 20 12.03 10.32 -3.22
CA ASP A 20 13.19 11.19 -3.47
C ASP A 20 13.70 11.00 -4.91
N GLU A 21 13.66 9.76 -5.38
CA GLU A 21 14.04 9.37 -6.74
C GLU A 21 13.09 8.30 -7.26
N LYS A 22 12.71 8.40 -8.54
CA LYS A 22 11.94 7.39 -9.25
C LYS A 22 12.89 6.56 -10.11
N HIS A 23 12.77 5.24 -10.01
CA HIS A 23 13.50 4.31 -10.86
C HIS A 23 12.68 3.98 -12.11
N GLU A 24 13.35 3.36 -13.09
CA GLU A 24 12.65 2.71 -14.19
C GLU A 24 11.70 1.63 -13.65
N GLY A 25 10.64 1.35 -14.41
CA GLY A 25 9.64 0.35 -14.05
C GLY A 25 10.26 -1.04 -13.84
N PRO A 26 9.54 -1.96 -13.19
CA PRO A 26 10.05 -3.31 -12.97
C PRO A 26 10.41 -3.98 -14.31
N GLU A 27 11.61 -4.57 -14.38
CA GLU A 27 12.09 -5.33 -15.56
C GLU A 27 11.20 -6.55 -15.86
N TYR A 28 10.52 -7.07 -14.83
CA TYR A 28 9.60 -8.19 -14.94
C TYR A 28 8.35 -7.96 -14.09
N VAL A 29 7.21 -8.09 -14.74
CA VAL A 29 5.89 -8.19 -14.11
C VAL A 29 5.27 -9.49 -14.61
N SER A 30 4.64 -10.26 -13.72
CA SER A 30 3.98 -11.51 -14.11
C SER A 30 2.89 -11.23 -15.16
N LEU A 31 2.71 -12.13 -16.13
CA LEU A 31 1.67 -11.99 -17.18
C LEU A 31 0.24 -11.87 -16.61
N ASN A 32 0.02 -12.35 -15.39
CA ASN A 32 -1.26 -12.32 -14.69
C ASN A 32 -1.37 -11.15 -13.70
N ASP A 33 -0.33 -10.32 -13.60
CA ASP A 33 -0.26 -9.18 -12.71
C ASP A 33 -0.54 -7.90 -13.52
N SER A 34 -1.78 -7.42 -13.40
CA SER A 34 -2.25 -6.19 -14.06
C SER A 34 -2.03 -4.95 -13.17
N ASN A 35 -1.27 -5.07 -12.09
CA ASN A 35 -1.04 -3.96 -11.18
C ASN A 35 -0.04 -2.97 -11.78
N VAL A 36 -0.24 -1.70 -11.47
CA VAL A 36 0.71 -0.64 -11.83
C VAL A 36 1.70 -0.48 -10.70
N TYR A 37 2.99 -0.64 -11.01
CA TYR A 37 4.08 -0.45 -10.06
C TYR A 37 4.89 0.81 -10.36
N THR A 38 5.21 1.58 -9.32
CA THR A 38 6.27 2.59 -9.36
C THR A 38 7.40 2.16 -8.43
N LEU A 39 8.62 2.19 -8.95
CA LEU A 39 9.82 1.93 -8.18
C LEU A 39 10.53 3.25 -7.87
N GLY A 40 11.16 3.33 -6.70
CA GLY A 40 11.95 4.49 -6.32
C GLY A 40 12.61 4.34 -4.96
N ASN A 41 13.10 5.44 -4.41
CA ASN A 41 13.76 5.48 -3.11
C ASN A 41 13.14 6.55 -2.20
N ILE A 42 13.11 6.26 -0.91
CA ILE A 42 12.94 7.26 0.16
C ILE A 42 14.12 7.07 1.13
N GLY A 43 14.98 8.08 1.20
CA GLY A 43 16.25 8.04 1.89
C GLY A 43 17.12 6.89 1.41
N LYS A 44 17.41 5.94 2.31
CA LYS A 44 18.22 4.74 2.02
C LYS A 44 17.37 3.50 1.73
N HIS A 45 16.07 3.66 1.56
CA HIS A 45 15.13 2.55 1.41
C HIS A 45 14.55 2.54 0.00
N ASN A 46 14.72 1.43 -0.71
CA ASN A 46 14.00 1.18 -1.95
C ASN A 46 12.52 0.94 -1.65
N VAL A 47 11.64 1.59 -2.40
CA VAL A 47 10.19 1.58 -2.24
C VAL A 47 9.55 1.10 -3.55
N VAL A 48 8.60 0.17 -3.43
CA VAL A 48 7.77 -0.37 -4.51
C VAL A 48 6.34 0.05 -4.23
N ILE A 49 5.78 0.96 -5.02
CA ILE A 49 4.42 1.46 -4.83
C ILE A 49 3.49 0.74 -5.81
N ALA A 50 2.37 0.22 -5.34
CA ALA A 50 1.28 -0.27 -6.18
C ALA A 50 -0.05 0.40 -5.83
N VAL A 51 -1.00 0.34 -6.75
CA VAL A 51 -2.37 0.79 -6.54
C VAL A 51 -3.34 -0.35 -6.80
N LEU A 52 -4.40 -0.44 -5.99
CA LEU A 52 -5.49 -1.39 -6.25
C LEU A 52 -6.23 -1.05 -7.55
N PRO A 53 -6.80 -2.04 -8.25
CA PRO A 53 -7.64 -1.80 -9.43
C PRO A 53 -8.81 -0.86 -9.10
N ASP A 54 -9.14 0.04 -10.04
CA ASP A 54 -10.22 1.01 -9.88
C ASP A 54 -11.54 0.28 -9.57
N GLY A 55 -12.15 0.57 -8.41
CA GLY A 55 -13.42 -0.03 -7.97
C GLY A 55 -13.30 -1.27 -7.09
N GLU A 56 -12.10 -1.81 -6.88
CA GLU A 56 -11.86 -2.97 -6.02
C GLU A 56 -11.30 -2.58 -4.65
N TYR A 57 -12.18 -2.01 -3.80
CA TYR A 57 -11.87 -1.75 -2.40
C TYR A 57 -12.20 -2.99 -1.56
N GLY A 58 -11.17 -3.63 -0.99
CA GLY A 58 -11.40 -4.78 -0.11
C GLY A 58 -10.12 -5.52 0.32
N VAL A 59 -10.26 -6.29 1.40
CA VAL A 59 -9.18 -7.14 1.94
C VAL A 59 -8.71 -8.18 0.91
N SER A 60 -9.63 -8.70 0.09
CA SER A 60 -9.33 -9.68 -0.97
C SER A 60 -8.43 -9.09 -2.05
N SER A 61 -8.79 -7.96 -2.62
CA SER A 61 -8.03 -7.31 -3.69
C SER A 61 -6.68 -6.82 -3.18
N THR A 62 -6.62 -6.30 -1.95
CA THR A 62 -5.35 -5.96 -1.29
C THR A 62 -4.44 -7.17 -1.10
N ALA A 63 -4.99 -8.32 -0.70
CA ALA A 63 -4.21 -9.55 -0.54
C ALA A 63 -3.64 -10.05 -1.88
N VAL A 64 -4.39 -9.90 -2.98
CA VAL A 64 -3.92 -10.25 -4.34
C VAL A 64 -2.77 -9.33 -4.74
N VAL A 65 -2.94 -8.00 -4.64
CA VAL A 65 -1.87 -7.04 -4.98
C VAL A 65 -0.63 -7.24 -4.11
N ALA A 66 -0.80 -7.52 -2.81
CA ALA A 66 0.31 -7.82 -1.92
C ALA A 66 1.05 -9.11 -2.33
N ARG A 67 0.31 -10.15 -2.70
CA ARG A 67 0.90 -11.41 -3.19
C ARG A 67 1.68 -11.18 -4.48
N ASP A 68 1.08 -10.50 -5.44
CA ASP A 68 1.69 -10.25 -6.74
C ASP A 68 2.93 -9.35 -6.59
N MET A 69 2.86 -8.35 -5.72
CA MET A 69 4.00 -7.50 -5.38
C MET A 69 5.16 -8.30 -4.74
N LEU A 70 4.86 -9.23 -3.84
CA LEU A 70 5.89 -10.10 -3.24
C LEU A 70 6.52 -11.06 -4.27
N HIS A 71 5.72 -11.53 -5.24
CA HIS A 71 6.20 -12.36 -6.34
C HIS A 71 7.09 -11.58 -7.30
N SER A 72 6.68 -10.37 -7.71
CA SER A 72 7.40 -9.50 -8.63
C SER A 72 8.60 -8.80 -7.96
N SER A 73 8.65 -8.75 -6.62
CA SER A 73 9.73 -8.11 -5.85
C SER A 73 10.08 -8.91 -4.59
N PRO A 74 10.87 -10.01 -4.72
CA PRO A 74 11.19 -10.90 -3.60
C PRO A 74 12.02 -10.25 -2.47
N ASN A 75 12.60 -9.06 -2.72
CA ASN A 75 13.40 -8.30 -1.76
C ASN A 75 12.57 -7.40 -0.82
N ILE A 76 11.24 -7.44 -0.91
CA ILE A 76 10.35 -6.70 -0.01
C ILE A 76 10.40 -7.32 1.38
N ARG A 77 10.72 -6.50 2.37
CA ARG A 77 10.82 -6.90 3.79
C ARG A 77 9.68 -6.37 4.64
N ILE A 78 9.02 -5.31 4.19
CA ILE A 78 7.95 -4.60 4.91
C ILE A 78 6.91 -4.20 3.86
N GLY A 79 5.63 -4.51 4.11
CA GLY A 79 4.51 -4.04 3.31
C GLY A 79 3.67 -3.04 4.12
N LEU A 80 3.38 -1.89 3.53
CA LEU A 80 2.51 -0.86 4.08
C LEU A 80 1.27 -0.76 3.17
N MET A 81 0.08 -0.87 3.75
CA MET A 81 -1.17 -0.50 3.09
C MET A 81 -1.57 0.88 3.62
N ALA A 82 -1.59 1.88 2.77
CA ALA A 82 -2.07 3.22 3.12
C ALA A 82 -3.36 3.49 2.35
N GLY A 83 -4.39 3.87 3.08
CA GLY A 83 -5.71 4.18 2.55
C GLY A 83 -6.42 5.21 3.41
N ILE A 84 -7.25 6.03 2.80
CA ILE A 84 -8.19 6.91 3.48
C ILE A 84 -9.31 6.02 4.00
N GLY A 85 -9.38 5.89 5.32
CA GLY A 85 -10.50 5.27 6.01
C GLY A 85 -11.57 6.31 6.34
N GLY A 86 -12.81 6.08 5.91
CA GLY A 86 -13.95 6.85 6.41
C GLY A 86 -14.30 6.37 7.81
N ASN A 87 -13.90 7.12 8.85
CA ASN A 87 -14.33 6.84 10.22
C ASN A 87 -15.29 7.92 10.71
N ALA A 88 -16.46 7.49 11.18
CA ALA A 88 -17.37 8.33 11.95
C ALA A 88 -16.86 8.36 13.41
N PRO A 89 -16.71 9.54 14.04
CA PRO A 89 -16.32 9.63 15.44
C PRO A 89 -17.28 8.83 16.32
N SER A 90 -16.74 8.01 17.23
CA SER A 90 -17.54 7.29 18.22
C SER A 90 -17.12 7.71 19.63
N GLN A 91 -18.01 7.67 20.62
CA GLN A 91 -17.65 8.04 22.00
C GLN A 91 -16.52 7.17 22.60
N LYS A 92 -16.26 5.99 22.03
CA LYS A 92 -15.17 5.09 22.45
C LYS A 92 -13.85 5.35 21.72
N HIS A 93 -13.91 5.94 20.52
CA HIS A 93 -12.75 6.24 19.69
C HIS A 93 -12.97 7.61 19.04
N ASP A 94 -12.36 8.64 19.64
CA ASP A 94 -12.35 10.02 19.12
C ASP A 94 -11.38 10.11 17.94
N ILE A 95 -11.75 9.45 16.83
CA ILE A 95 -11.02 9.49 15.57
C ILE A 95 -11.50 10.71 14.79
N ARG A 96 -10.57 11.61 14.47
CA ARG A 96 -10.84 12.87 13.78
C ARG A 96 -10.21 12.87 12.40
N VAL A 97 -10.74 13.73 11.53
CA VAL A 97 -10.14 13.97 10.22
C VAL A 97 -8.72 14.50 10.42
N GLY A 98 -7.74 13.81 9.83
CA GLY A 98 -6.32 14.11 9.98
C GLY A 98 -5.55 13.10 10.86
N ASP A 99 -6.24 12.22 11.57
CA ASP A 99 -5.58 11.17 12.35
C ASP A 99 -4.99 10.07 11.46
N ILE A 100 -3.78 9.62 11.79
CA ILE A 100 -3.15 8.44 11.19
C ILE A 100 -3.41 7.24 12.11
N VAL A 101 -4.20 6.29 11.63
CA VAL A 101 -4.48 5.04 12.35
C VAL A 101 -3.53 3.95 11.86
N VAL A 102 -2.75 3.38 12.78
CA VAL A 102 -1.85 2.25 12.48
C VAL A 102 -2.43 0.98 13.07
N SER A 103 -2.84 0.05 12.21
CA SER A 103 -3.25 -1.28 12.63
C SER A 103 -2.03 -2.20 12.68
N ALA A 104 -1.79 -2.83 13.84
CA ALA A 104 -0.83 -3.90 13.99
C ALA A 104 -1.59 -5.17 14.36
N ALA A 105 -1.60 -6.17 13.47
CA ALA A 105 -2.12 -7.48 13.78
C ALA A 105 -1.22 -8.13 14.84
N ARG A 106 -1.49 -7.88 16.12
CA ARG A 106 -1.02 -8.77 17.19
C ARG A 106 -1.73 -10.11 16.98
N ASN A 107 -1.01 -11.19 17.23
CA ASN A 107 -1.37 -12.58 16.94
C ASN A 107 -2.59 -13.11 17.75
N ARG A 108 -3.63 -12.29 17.96
CA ARG A 108 -4.96 -12.62 18.49
C ARG A 108 -6.00 -11.59 18.02
N GLY A 109 -6.85 -12.00 17.09
CA GLY A 109 -8.29 -11.71 17.10
C GLY A 109 -8.78 -10.30 16.70
N ARG A 110 -9.65 -10.30 15.67
CA ARG A 110 -10.71 -9.33 15.32
C ARG A 110 -10.32 -7.84 15.34
N GLY A 111 -10.04 -7.32 14.15
CA GLY A 111 -10.09 -5.88 13.87
C GLY A 111 -11.51 -5.34 14.09
N GLY A 112 -11.59 -4.20 14.77
CA GLY A 112 -12.81 -3.41 14.96
C GLY A 112 -13.00 -2.38 13.87
#